data_AF-A0A6S7A1T0-F1
#
_entry.id   AF-A0A6S7A1T0-F1
#
_cell.length_a   1.000
_cell.length_b   1.000
_cell.length_c   1.000
_cell.angle_alpha   90.00
_cell.angle_beta   90.00
_cell.angle_gamma   90.00
#
_symmetry.space_group_name_H-M   'P 1'
#
loop_
_entity.id
_entity.type
_entity.pdbx_description
1 polymer ?
#
loop_
_entity_poly.entity_id
_entity_poly.type
_entity_poly.pdbx_seq_one_letter_code
_entity_poly.pdbx_strand_id
1 'polypeptide(L)' 'MTRKYIDCREYPSEMNCSVALSADSDEELLEAAVQHATTVHKHADSPELRSQLKSLFHIGTPPAEAPRRG' A
#
# COMPACT_ATOMS: atom_id res chain seq x y z
N MET A 1 -1.13 11.05 16.07
CA MET A 1 -0.77 9.97 15.13
C MET A 1 -2.04 9.23 14.80
N THR A 2 -2.39 9.17 13.53
CA THR A 2 -3.63 8.51 13.07
C THR A 2 -3.18 7.30 12.27
N ARG A 3 -3.59 6.11 12.70
CA ARG A 3 -3.30 4.86 11.98
C ARG A 3 -3.72 5.00 10.52
N LYS A 4 -2.85 4.62 9.60
CA LYS A 4 -3.13 4.59 8.17
C LYS A 4 -2.78 3.25 7.57
N TYR A 5 -3.33 3.00 6.40
CA TYR A 5 -3.04 1.78 5.66
C TYR A 5 -2.99 2.01 4.15
N ILE A 6 -2.35 1.08 3.47
CA ILE A 6 -2.42 0.88 2.02
C ILE A 6 -2.86 -0.56 1.78
N ASP A 7 -3.78 -0.77 0.84
CA ASP A 7 -4.30 -2.09 0.52
C ASP A 7 -3.99 -2.44 -0.93
N CYS A 8 -3.06 -3.36 -1.15
CA CYS A 8 -2.67 -3.77 -2.50
C CYS A 8 -3.82 -4.48 -3.24
N ARG A 9 -4.87 -4.93 -2.53
CA ARG A 9 -6.06 -5.57 -3.13
C ARG A 9 -6.90 -4.59 -3.95
N GLU A 10 -6.80 -3.29 -3.66
CA GLU A 10 -7.49 -2.21 -4.38
C GLU A 10 -6.93 -1.98 -5.78
N TYR A 11 -5.69 -2.41 -6.04
CA TYR A 11 -4.98 -2.19 -7.29
C TYR A 11 -4.57 -3.53 -7.91
N PRO A 12 -5.48 -4.19 -8.66
CA PRO A 12 -5.21 -5.49 -9.25
C PRO A 12 -4.07 -5.39 -10.26
N SER A 13 -2.87 -5.74 -9.80
CA SER A 13 -1.70 -6.01 -10.62
C SER A 13 -1.68 -7.50 -10.97
N GLU A 14 -0.87 -7.90 -11.97
CA GLU A 14 -0.72 -9.32 -12.37
C GLU A 14 -0.35 -10.26 -11.20
N MET A 15 0.26 -9.70 -10.16
CA MET A 15 0.69 -10.40 -8.94
C MET A 15 -0.46 -10.91 -8.05
N ASN A 16 -1.71 -10.49 -8.26
CA ASN A 16 -2.87 -10.83 -7.40
C ASN A 16 -2.56 -10.67 -5.90
N CYS A 17 -1.90 -9.56 -5.53
CA CYS A 17 -1.42 -9.33 -4.17
C CYS A 17 -2.59 -9.21 -3.18
N SER A 18 -2.50 -9.93 -2.07
CA SER A 18 -3.49 -9.95 -0.99
C SER A 18 -3.05 -9.15 0.25
N VAL A 19 -1.91 -8.47 0.17
CA VAL A 19 -1.30 -7.76 1.31
C VAL A 19 -1.96 -6.41 1.50
N ALA A 20 -2.26 -6.09 2.76
CA ALA A 20 -2.52 -4.74 3.21
C ALA A 20 -1.51 -4.39 4.32
N LEU A 21 -0.94 -3.19 4.26
CA LEU A 21 0.06 -2.71 5.21
C LEU A 21 -0.55 -1.59 6.04
N SER A 22 -0.22 -1.50 7.33
CA SER A 22 -0.70 -0.43 8.20
C SER A 22 0.38 0.02 9.15
N ALA A 23 0.43 1.32 9.46
CA ALA A 23 1.34 1.89 10.44
C ALA A 23 0.72 3.11 11.11
N ASP A 24 1.33 3.57 12.20
CA ASP A 24 0.88 4.76 12.95
C ASP A 24 1.52 6.07 12.44
N SER A 25 2.49 5.97 11.52
CA SER A 25 3.18 7.09 10.86
C SER A 25 3.22 6.92 9.33
N ASP A 26 3.09 8.03 8.60
CA ASP A 26 3.16 8.04 7.13
C ASP A 26 4.51 7.57 6.59
N GLU A 27 5.60 7.90 7.29
CA GLU A 27 6.97 7.51 6.91
C GLU A 27 7.17 5.99 7.03
N GLU A 28 6.76 5.39 8.15
CA GLU A 28 6.83 3.94 8.37
C GLU A 28 5.98 3.18 7.34
N LEU A 29 4.75 3.65 7.08
CA LEU A 29 3.87 3.04 6.10
C LEU A 29 4.47 3.13 4.68
N LEU A 30 5.04 4.28 4.33
CA LEU A 30 5.63 4.50 3.02
C LEU A 30 6.81 3.58 2.77
N GLU A 31 7.75 3.51 3.71
CA GLU A 31 8.95 2.69 3.53
C GLU A 31 8.60 1.20 3.42
N ALA A 32 7.63 0.73 4.23
CA ALA A 32 7.11 -0.63 4.11
C ALA A 32 6.44 -0.89 2.75
N ALA A 33 5.63 0.08 2.27
CA ALA A 33 4.96 -0.03 0.97
C ALA A 33 5.95 -0.02 -0.21
N VAL A 34 6.99 0.83 -0.16
CA VAL A 34 8.06 0.90 -1.16
C VAL A 34 8.84 -0.41 -1.17
N GLN A 35 9.22 -0.94 0.00
CA GLN A 35 9.91 -2.22 0.09
C GLN A 35 9.08 -3.35 -0.52
N HIS A 36 7.76 -3.37 -0.28
CA HIS A 36 6.86 -4.35 -0.89
C HIS A 36 6.77 -4.17 -2.41
N ALA A 37 6.52 -2.95 -2.89
CA ALA A 37 6.39 -2.64 -4.30
C ALA A 37 7.66 -2.98 -5.11
N THR A 38 8.84 -2.77 -4.53
CA THR A 38 10.12 -3.05 -5.18
C THR A 38 10.49 -4.53 -5.13
N THR A 39 10.30 -5.17 -3.98
CA THR A 39 10.74 -6.56 -3.77
C THR A 39 9.78 -7.56 -4.41
N VAL A 40 8.47 -7.34 -4.24
CA VAL A 40 7.40 -8.24 -4.70
C VAL A 40 6.97 -7.86 -6.11
N HIS A 41 6.58 -6.61 -6.34
CA HIS A 41 6.06 -6.14 -7.62
C HIS A 41 7.14 -5.68 -8.61
N LYS A 42 8.43 -5.71 -8.22
CA LYS A 42 9.58 -5.34 -9.06
C LYS A 42 9.51 -3.92 -9.64
N HIS A 43 8.75 -3.03 -9.00
CA HIS A 43 8.80 -1.61 -9.33
C HIS A 43 10.17 -1.02 -8.95
N ALA A 44 10.61 0.02 -9.67
CA ALA A 44 11.79 0.77 -9.27
C ALA A 44 11.45 1.69 -8.10
N ASP A 45 12.35 1.79 -7.11
CA ASP A 45 12.21 2.83 -6.07
C ASP A 45 12.49 4.19 -6.70
N SER A 46 11.43 4.96 -6.94
CA SER A 46 11.50 6.29 -7.54
C SER A 46 10.66 7.31 -6.76
N PRO A 47 10.97 8.61 -6.84
CA PRO A 47 10.16 9.66 -6.23
C PRO A 47 8.70 9.63 -6.70
N GLU A 48 8.47 9.26 -7.95
CA GLU A 48 7.14 9.14 -8.55
C GLU A 48 6.36 7.96 -7.94
N LEU A 49 7.02 6.80 -7.74
CA LEU A 49 6.41 5.66 -7.05
C LEU A 49 6.05 6.04 -5.61
N ARG A 50 6.98 6.65 -4.87
CA ARG A 50 6.74 7.10 -3.50
C ARG A 50 5.56 8.08 -3.41
N SER A 51 5.46 9.01 -4.35
CA SER A 51 4.36 9.98 -4.40
C SER A 51 3.03 9.30 -4.71
N GLN A 52 3.01 8.33 -5.64
CA GLN A 52 1.83 7.53 -5.93
C GLN A 52 1.39 6.73 -4.70
N LEU A 53 2.29 6.00 -4.03
CA LEU A 53 1.97 5.22 -2.84
C LEU A 53 1.38 6.07 -1.72
N LYS A 54 1.91 7.28 -1.49
CA LYS A 54 1.33 8.23 -0.52
C LYS A 54 -0.10 8.63 -0.84
N SER A 55 -0.44 8.76 -2.12
CA SER A 55 -1.81 9.08 -2.54
C SER A 55 -2.82 7.96 -2.27
N LEU A 56 -2.32 6.74 -2.01
CA LEU A 56 -3.11 5.55 -1.70
C LEU A 56 -3.29 5.32 -0.20
N PHE A 57 -2.93 6.29 0.65
CA PHE A 57 -3.07 6.13 2.08
C PHE A 57 -4.52 6.36 2.52
N HIS A 58 -5.05 5.37 3.23
CA HIS A 58 -6.36 5.43 3.86
C HIS A 58 -6.21 5.59 5.37
N ILE A 59 -7.13 6.33 5.99
CA ILE A 59 -7.18 6.48 7.45
C ILE A 59 -7.87 5.25 8.06
N GLY A 60 -7.26 4.70 9.11
CA GLY A 60 -7.82 3.60 9.90
C GLY A 60 -7.10 2.27 9.69
N THR A 61 -7.89 1.19 9.61
CA THR A 61 -7.42 -0.19 9.45
C THR A 61 -8.04 -0.76 8.18
N PRO A 62 -7.31 -1.54 7.36
CA PRO A 62 -7.86 -2.13 6.16
C PRO A 62 -9.03 -3.07 6.51
N PRO A 63 -10.04 -3.19 5.64
CA PRO A 63 -11.13 -4.14 5.85
C PRO A 63 -10.58 -5.57 5.87
N ALA A 64 -11.19 -6.44 6.70
CA ALA A 64 -10.80 -7.85 6.76
C ALA A 64 -11.00 -8.54 5.40
N GLU A 65 -12.13 -8.28 4.76
CA GLU A 65 -12.42 -8.75 3.41
C GLU A 65 -11.78 -7.82 2.37
N ALA A 66 -11.41 -8.38 1.22
CA ALA A 66 -10.98 -7.58 0.09
C ALA A 66 -12.13 -6.67 -0.37
N PRO A 67 -11.86 -5.42 -0.76
CA PRO A 67 -12.90 -4.54 -1.29
C PRO A 67 -13.60 -5.23 -2.47
N ARG A 68 -14.94 -5.27 -2.42
CA ARG A 68 -15.73 -5.90 -3.48
C ARG A 68 -15.49 -5.15 -4.78
N ARG A 69 -15.00 -5.85 -5.79
CA ARG A 69 -14.87 -5.34 -7.14
C ARG A 69 -16.29 -5.13 -7.70
N GLY A 70 -16.60 -3.89 -8.07
CA GLY A 70 -17.81 -3.57 -8.83
C GLY A 70 -17.70 -4.08 -10.26
#